data_AF-A0A661ICT1-F1
#
_entry.id   AF-A0A661ICT1-F1
#
_cell.length_a   1.000
_cell.length_b   1.000
_cell.length_c   1.000
_cell.angle_alpha   90.00
_cell.angle_beta   90.00
_cell.angle_gamma   90.00
#
_symmetry.space_group_name_H-M   'P 1'
#
loop_
_entity.id
_entity.type
_entity.pdbx_description
1 polymer ?
#
loop_
_entity_poly.entity_id
_entity_poly.type
_entity_poly.pdbx_seq_one_letter_code
_entity_poly.pdbx_strand_id
1 'polypeptide(L)' 'MPRKAVIGIGNLLLKDEGVGVHVVRVLEGRELPPGVEVIDAGTATIELLPLLQEA' A
#
# COMPACT_ATOMS: atom_id res chain seq x y z
N MET A 1 -3.08 -18.16 7.49
CA MET A 1 -3.99 -17.77 6.39
C MET A 1 -3.17 -16.88 5.46
N PRO A 2 -3.23 -17.02 4.13
CA PRO A 2 -2.50 -16.11 3.26
C PRO A 2 -3.07 -14.69 3.43
N ARG A 3 -2.25 -13.74 3.88
CA ARG A 3 -2.57 -12.31 3.87
C ARG A 3 -2.25 -11.77 2.49
N LYS A 4 -3.17 -11.02 1.90
CA LYS A 4 -2.89 -10.26 0.67
C LYS A 4 -2.76 -8.80 1.06
N ALA A 5 -1.67 -8.15 0.67
CA ALA A 5 -1.47 -6.73 0.90
C ALA A 5 -1.52 -5.96 -0.42
N VAL A 6 -2.22 -4.83 -0.42
CA VAL A 6 -2.11 -3.80 -1.46
C VAL A 6 -1.28 -2.67 -0.88
N ILE A 7 -0.10 -2.48 -1.45
CA ILE A 7 0.87 -1.49 -0.96
C ILE A 7 0.96 -0.36 -1.99
N GLY A 8 0.63 0.87 -1.60
CA GLY A 8 0.88 2.03 -2.43
C GLY A 8 2.24 2.62 -2.18
N ILE A 9 3.00 2.71 -3.26
CA ILE A 9 4.33 3.31 -3.30
C ILE A 9 4.25 4.52 -4.22
N GLY A 10 4.87 5.62 -3.82
CA GLY A 10 4.99 6.81 -4.64
C GLY A 10 5.22 8.08 -3.83
N ASN A 11 5.79 9.08 -4.50
CA ASN A 11 5.99 10.40 -3.95
C ASN A 11 4.87 11.37 -4.38
N LEU A 12 4.02 11.76 -3.42
CA LEU A 12 2.95 12.74 -3.63
C LEU A 12 3.43 14.12 -4.11
N LEU A 13 4.70 14.47 -3.87
CA LEU A 13 5.28 15.74 -4.29
C LEU A 13 5.74 15.72 -5.75
N LEU A 14 5.86 14.54 -6.37
CA LEU A 14 6.42 14.35 -7.72
C LEU A 14 5.36 13.95 -8.74
N LYS A 15 4.31 14.78 -8.86
CA LYS A 15 3.23 14.64 -9.86
C LYS A 15 2.67 13.21 -9.87
N ASP A 16 2.77 12.54 -11.01
CA ASP A 16 2.17 11.24 -11.26
C ASP A 16 2.88 10.09 -10.54
N GLU A 17 4.06 10.34 -9.94
CA GLU A 17 4.73 9.33 -9.12
C GLU A 17 3.89 8.94 -7.90
N GLY A 18 3.06 9.85 -7.38
CA GLY A 18 2.17 9.60 -6.23
C GLY A 18 0.97 8.70 -6.52
N VAL A 19 0.81 8.18 -7.74
CA VAL A 19 -0.39 7.41 -8.15
C VAL A 19 -0.67 6.22 -7.23
N GLY A 20 0.36 5.52 -6.74
CA GLY A 20 0.20 4.41 -5.81
C GLY A 20 -0.49 4.86 -4.52
N VAL A 21 -0.02 5.94 -3.90
CA VAL A 21 -0.61 6.53 -2.68
C VAL A 21 -2.06 6.97 -2.90
N HIS A 22 -2.38 7.53 -4.07
CA HIS A 22 -3.76 7.87 -4.42
C HIS A 22 -4.67 6.65 -4.50
N VAL A 23 -4.19 5.52 -5.02
CA VAL A 23 -4.96 4.25 -5.07
C VAL A 23 -5.26 3.74 -3.66
N VAL A 24 -4.27 3.72 -2.78
CA VAL A 24 -4.44 3.27 -1.37
C VAL A 24 -5.53 4.08 -0.68
N ARG A 25 -5.47 5.41 -0.76
CA ARG A 25 -6.44 6.33 -0.15
C ARG A 25 -7.87 6.08 -0.64
N VAL A 26 -8.04 5.73 -1.91
CA VAL A 26 -9.37 5.36 -2.45
C VAL A 26 -9.83 4.01 -1.92
N LEU A 27 -8.92 3.06 -1.70
CA LEU A 27 -9.22 1.73 -1.18
C LEU A 27 -9.54 1.72 0.32
N GLU A 28 -8.93 2.61 1.12
CA GLU A 28 -9.23 2.75 2.56
C GLU A 28 -10.70 3.09 2.83
N GLY A 29 -11.37 3.78 1.90
CA GLY A 29 -12.79 4.11 1.99
C GLY A 29 -13.74 3.04 1.45
N ARG A 30 -13.26 1.83 1.13
CA ARG A 30 -14.06 0.77 0.50
C ARG A 30 -14.09 -0.50 1.32
N GLU A 31 -15.16 -1.27 1.17
CA GLU A 31 -15.18 -2.65 1.66
C GLU A 31 -14.19 -3.49 0.83
N LEU A 32 -13.28 -4.16 1.53
CA LEU A 32 -12.26 -5.01 0.92
C LEU A 32 -12.64 -6.48 1.09
N PRO A 33 -12.20 -7.37 0.16
CA PRO A 33 -12.36 -8.80 0.35
C PRO A 33 -11.72 -9.27 1.66
N PRO A 34 -12.27 -10.30 2.32
CA PRO A 34 -11.68 -10.86 3.53
C PRO A 34 -10.21 -11.25 3.35
N GLY A 35 -9.36 -10.86 4.30
CA GLY A 35 -7.92 -11.15 4.29
C GLY A 35 -7.08 -10.26 3.38
N VAL A 36 -7.65 -9.16 2.86
CA VAL A 36 -6.92 -8.10 2.15
C VAL A 36 -6.66 -6.93 3.09
N GLU A 37 -5.40 -6.51 3.20
CA GLU A 37 -4.99 -5.28 3.87
C GLU A 37 -4.44 -4.25 2.86
N VAL A 38 -4.50 -2.99 3.25
CA VAL A 38 -4.11 -1.85 2.41
C VAL A 38 -3.09 -1.02 3.21
N ILE A 39 -1.94 -0.70 2.59
CA ILE A 39 -0.79 -0.08 3.23
C ILE A 39 -0.31 1.12 2.39
N ASP A 40 -0.25 2.31 2.99
CA ASP A 40 0.43 3.47 2.42
C ASP A 40 1.91 3.43 2.82
N ALA A 41 2.80 3.20 1.86
CA ALA A 41 4.23 3.16 2.09
C ALA A 41 4.95 4.45 1.64
N GLY A 42 4.26 5.37 0.97
CA GLY A 42 4.86 6.54 0.34
C GLY A 42 6.18 6.20 -0.38
N THR A 43 7.27 6.80 0.10
CA THR A 43 8.64 6.56 -0.40
C THR A 43 9.47 5.62 0.50
N ALA A 44 8.94 5.18 1.64
CA ALA A 44 9.63 4.40 2.67
C ALA A 44 9.61 2.88 2.38
N THR A 45 9.90 2.49 1.14
CA THR A 45 9.71 1.11 0.69
C THR A 45 10.62 0.09 1.37
N ILE A 46 11.83 0.49 1.78
CA ILE A 46 12.77 -0.36 2.52
C ILE A 46 12.21 -0.75 3.89
N GLU A 47 11.43 0.12 4.53
CA GLU A 47 10.84 -0.15 5.84
C GLU A 47 9.77 -1.24 5.78
N LEU A 48 9.29 -1.60 4.59
CA LEU A 48 8.34 -2.70 4.37
C LEU A 48 8.98 -4.09 4.39
N LEU A 49 10.31 -4.19 4.31
CA LEU A 49 11.02 -5.48 4.20
C LEU A 49 10.60 -6.52 5.27
N PRO A 50 10.50 -6.16 6.56
CA PRO A 50 10.04 -7.11 7.58
C PRO A 50 8.62 -7.62 7.32
N LEU A 51 7.73 -6.73 6.86
CA LEU A 51 6.34 -7.04 6.58
C LEU A 51 6.19 -7.97 5.36
N LEU A 52 7.05 -7.79 4.34
CA LEU A 52 7.10 -8.66 3.16
C LEU A 52 7.69 -10.04 3.44
N GLN A 53 8.58 -10.17 4.43
CA GLN A 53 9.16 -11.46 4.82
C GLN A 53 8.16 -12.38 5.54
N GLU A 54 7.11 -11.81 6.13
CA GLU A 54 6.05 -12.53 6.86
C GLU A 54 4.79 -12.80 6.02
N ALA A 55 4.77 -12.39 4.75
CA ALA A 55 3.62 -12.46 3.86
C ALA A 55 3.52 -13.79 3.09
#